data_AF-A0A6I1VVM6-F1
#
_entry.id   AF-A0A6I1VVM6-F1
#
_cell.length_a   1.000
_cell.length_b   1.000
_cell.length_c   1.000
_cell.angle_alpha   90.00
_cell.angle_beta   90.00
_cell.angle_gamma   90.00
#
_symmetry.space_group_name_H-M   'P 1'
#
loop_
_entity.id
_entity.type
_entity.pdbx_description
1 polymer ?
#
loop_
_entity_poly.entity_id
_entity_poly.type
_entity_poly.pdbx_seq_one_letter_code
_entity_poly.pdbx_strand_id
1 'polypeptide(L)'
;EILADLKLDQDSLVAAILYRGVREGQIQLPAVSQRFGPVVAKLIDGVLRMAAISASLSPRQSMVMGSQGQVENLRKMLVAMVDDVRVALIKLAERTCAIREVKSASDEKRIRVAREV
;
A
#
# COMPACT_ATOMS: atom_id res chain seq x y z
N GLU A 1 -7.79 6.33 12.42
CA GLU A 1 -8.02 5.57 13.66
C GLU A 1 -6.96 4.51 13.88
N ILE A 2 -6.92 3.42 13.10
CA ILE A 2 -5.96 2.30 13.29
C ILE A 2 -4.50 2.76 13.52
N LEU A 3 -3.96 3.61 12.65
CA LEU A 3 -2.58 4.10 12.78
C LEU A 3 -2.35 5.05 13.95
N ALA A 4 -3.40 5.78 14.37
CA ALA A 4 -3.34 6.67 15.52
C ALA A 4 -3.33 5.85 16.83
N ASP A 5 -4.08 4.74 16.88
CA ASP A 5 -4.06 3.79 18.00
C ASP A 5 -2.68 3.14 18.15
N LEU A 6 -2.00 2.90 17.02
CA LEU A 6 -0.61 2.45 16.96
C LEU A 6 0.41 3.56 17.26
N LYS A 7 -0.04 4.79 17.54
CA LYS A 7 0.78 5.97 17.86
C LYS A 7 1.85 6.28 16.81
N LEU A 8 1.52 6.14 15.52
CA LEU A 8 2.40 6.59 14.45
C LEU A 8 2.52 8.12 14.44
N ASP A 9 3.63 8.59 13.87
CA ASP A 9 3.94 10.00 13.71
C ASP A 9 2.98 10.71 12.74
N GLN A 10 2.97 12.04 12.82
CA GLN A 10 2.07 12.89 12.04
C GLN A 10 2.19 12.64 10.53
N ASP A 11 3.41 12.47 10.01
CA ASP A 11 3.62 12.25 8.57
C ASP A 11 2.97 10.94 8.09
N SER A 12 2.99 9.89 8.91
CA SER A 12 2.31 8.63 8.63
C SER A 12 0.80 8.78 8.55
N LEU A 13 0.22 9.55 9.47
CA LEU A 13 -1.22 9.80 9.51
C LEU A 13 -1.67 10.61 8.29
N VAL A 14 -0.91 11.66 7.94
CA VAL A 14 -1.16 12.47 6.74
C VAL A 14 -1.02 11.60 5.49
N ALA A 15 0.04 10.80 5.38
CA ALA A 15 0.24 9.90 4.25
C ALA A 15 -0.91 8.90 4.09
N ALA A 16 -1.40 8.32 5.18
CA ALA A 16 -2.52 7.38 5.15
C ALA A 16 -3.84 8.02 4.67
N ILE A 17 -4.10 9.28 5.06
CA ILE A 17 -5.29 10.02 4.62
C ILE A 17 -5.19 10.34 3.13
N LEU A 18 -4.03 10.79 2.66
CA LEU A 18 -3.84 11.23 1.27
C LEU A 18 -3.67 10.08 0.28
N TYR A 19 -3.21 8.92 0.74
CA TYR A 19 -2.84 7.77 -0.10
C TYR A 19 -3.91 7.43 -1.14
N ARG A 20 -5.19 7.33 -0.74
CA ARG A 20 -6.27 6.93 -1.63
C ARG A 20 -6.48 7.92 -2.79
N GLY A 21 -6.45 9.22 -2.50
CA GLY A 21 -6.57 10.25 -3.53
C GLY A 21 -5.41 10.23 -4.52
N VAL A 22 -4.20 9.90 -4.07
CA VAL A 22 -3.05 9.72 -4.97
C VAL A 22 -3.17 8.44 -5.79
N ARG A 23 -3.55 7.31 -5.17
CA ARG A 23 -3.75 6.01 -5.83
C ARG A 23 -4.81 6.09 -6.93
N GLU A 24 -5.89 6.81 -6.70
CA GLU A 24 -6.99 6.99 -7.65
C GLU A 24 -6.72 8.10 -8.70
N GLY A 25 -5.53 8.73 -8.66
CA GLY A 25 -5.13 9.76 -9.62
C GLY A 25 -5.77 11.14 -9.40
N GLN A 26 -6.48 11.34 -8.29
CA GLN A 26 -7.13 12.61 -7.94
C GLN A 26 -6.13 13.65 -7.42
N ILE A 27 -5.01 13.21 -6.84
CA ILE A 27 -3.96 14.06 -6.29
C ILE A 27 -2.62 13.64 -6.90
N GLN A 28 -1.87 14.60 -7.43
CA GLN A 28 -0.53 14.35 -7.97
C GLN A 28 0.50 14.28 -6.84
N LEU A 29 1.37 13.26 -6.88
CA LEU A 29 2.42 13.07 -5.86
C LEU A 29 3.36 14.30 -5.70
N PRO A 30 3.76 15.03 -6.76
CA PRO A 30 4.52 16.27 -6.61
C PRO A 30 3.78 17.35 -5.80
N ALA A 31 2.45 17.44 -5.94
CA ALA A 31 1.64 18.39 -5.19
C ALA A 31 1.59 18.02 -3.70
N VAL A 32 1.63 16.72 -3.37
CA VAL A 32 1.76 16.27 -1.98
C VAL A 32 3.12 16.69 -1.41
N SER A 33 4.20 16.48 -2.15
CA SER A 33 5.55 16.88 -1.70
C SER A 33 5.65 18.37 -1.42
N GLN A 34 5.06 19.21 -2.27
CA GLN A 34 5.06 20.66 -2.09
C GLN A 34 4.23 21.12 -0.89
N ARG A 35 3.08 20.49 -0.62
CA ARG A 35 2.13 20.94 0.42
C ARG A 35 2.35 20.31 1.79
N PHE A 36 2.82 19.07 1.83
CA PHE A 36 2.93 18.24 3.04
C PHE A 36 4.35 17.74 3.29
N GLY A 37 5.29 18.06 2.40
CA GLY A 37 6.70 17.75 2.55
C GLY A 37 7.15 16.45 1.88
N PRO A 38 8.46 16.28 1.71
CA PRO A 38 9.04 15.15 0.98
C PRO A 38 8.87 13.82 1.71
N VAL A 39 8.78 13.84 3.05
CA VAL A 39 8.60 12.62 3.86
C VAL A 39 7.24 11.97 3.59
N VAL A 40 6.16 12.75 3.64
CA VAL A 40 4.80 12.29 3.32
C VAL A 40 4.73 11.75 1.90
N ALA A 41 5.31 12.47 0.93
CA ALA A 41 5.35 12.01 -0.46
C ALA A 41 6.11 10.67 -0.61
N LYS A 42 7.27 10.53 0.07
CA LYS A 42 8.05 9.29 0.06
C LYS A 42 7.28 8.11 0.67
N LEU A 43 6.54 8.34 1.76
CA LEU A 43 5.68 7.32 2.37
C LEU A 43 4.60 6.85 1.39
N ILE A 44 3.85 7.78 0.79
CA ILE A 44 2.80 7.45 -0.17
C ILE A 44 3.36 6.67 -1.37
N ASP A 45 4.48 7.13 -1.92
CA ASP A 45 5.20 6.49 -3.02
C ASP A 45 5.64 5.05 -2.66
N GLY A 46 6.14 4.85 -1.44
CA GLY A 46 6.43 3.52 -0.90
C GLY A 46 5.19 2.62 -0.88
N VAL A 47 4.06 3.12 -0.38
CA VAL A 47 2.80 2.35 -0.29
C VAL A 47 2.24 2.03 -1.69
N LEU A 48 2.35 2.95 -2.65
CA LEU A 48 1.94 2.73 -4.05
C LEU A 48 2.75 1.61 -4.70
N ARG A 49 4.07 1.63 -4.57
CA ARG A 49 4.93 0.55 -5.07
C ARG A 49 4.57 -0.78 -4.42
N MET A 50 4.32 -0.80 -3.11
CA MET A 50 3.96 -2.03 -2.38
C MET A 50 2.64 -2.62 -2.90
N ALA A 51 1.66 -1.78 -3.20
CA ALA A 51 0.41 -2.20 -3.82
C ALA A 51 0.62 -2.77 -5.23
N ALA A 52 1.47 -2.14 -6.05
CA ALA A 52 1.79 -2.62 -7.40
C ALA A 52 2.46 -4.00 -7.38
N ILE A 53 3.40 -4.24 -6.44
CA ILE A 53 4.04 -5.55 -6.27
C ILE A 53 3.03 -6.62 -5.85
N SER A 54 2.15 -6.32 -4.88
CA SER A 54 1.13 -7.28 -4.45
C SER A 54 0.17 -7.66 -5.57
N ALA A 55 -0.11 -6.75 -6.51
CA ALA A 55 -0.90 -7.05 -7.70
C ALA A 55 -0.14 -7.98 -8.66
N SER A 56 1.15 -7.73 -8.90
CA SER A 56 2.00 -8.57 -9.76
C SER A 56 2.25 -9.99 -9.20
N LEU A 57 2.22 -10.15 -7.88
CA LEU A 57 2.40 -11.44 -7.19
C LEU A 57 1.09 -12.22 -7.00
N SER A 58 -0.06 -11.65 -7.38
CA SER A 58 -1.34 -12.34 -7.23
C SER A 58 -1.35 -13.64 -8.05
N PRO A 59 -1.90 -14.77 -7.53
CA PRO A 59 -1.74 -16.12 -8.09
C PRO A 59 -2.13 -16.28 -9.57
N ARG A 60 -2.93 -15.36 -10.12
CA ARG A 60 -3.31 -15.33 -11.55
C ARG A 60 -2.17 -14.95 -12.50
N GLN A 61 -1.14 -14.22 -12.05
CA GLN A 61 0.05 -13.87 -12.86
C GLN A 61 1.28 -14.73 -12.54
N SER A 62 1.25 -15.47 -11.43
CA SER A 62 2.37 -16.33 -10.99
C SER A 62 2.62 -17.54 -11.90
N MET A 63 1.75 -17.84 -12.87
CA MET A 63 1.93 -18.98 -13.78
C MET A 63 2.88 -18.70 -14.97
N VAL A 64 3.47 -17.49 -15.11
CA VAL A 64 4.25 -17.14 -16.32
C VAL A 64 5.72 -16.75 -16.08
N MET A 65 6.18 -16.43 -14.85
CA MET A 65 7.48 -15.75 -14.69
C MET A 65 8.54 -16.56 -13.92
N GLY A 66 9.27 -17.41 -14.64
CA GLY A 66 10.41 -18.18 -14.13
C GLY A 66 11.78 -17.61 -14.51
N SER A 67 12.17 -16.40 -14.08
CA SER A 67 13.54 -15.90 -14.29
C SER A 67 14.22 -15.47 -12.98
N GLN A 68 15.44 -15.98 -12.75
CA GLN A 68 16.25 -15.73 -11.55
C GLN A 68 16.59 -14.24 -11.35
N GLY A 69 16.67 -13.44 -12.43
CA GLY A 69 16.94 -12.00 -12.36
C GLY A 69 15.82 -11.16 -11.74
N GLN A 70 14.56 -11.61 -11.81
CA GLN A 70 13.44 -10.92 -11.17
C GLN A 70 13.39 -11.17 -9.66
N VAL A 71 13.90 -12.30 -9.16
CA VAL A 71 13.99 -12.60 -7.72
C VAL A 71 14.97 -11.65 -7.04
N GLU A 72 16.10 -11.33 -7.68
CA GLU A 72 17.10 -10.37 -7.18
C GLU A 72 16.55 -8.93 -7.15
N ASN A 73 15.82 -8.52 -8.19
CA ASN A 73 15.16 -7.21 -8.23
C ASN A 73 14.02 -7.12 -7.21
N LEU A 74 13.24 -8.20 -7.03
CA LEU A 74 12.22 -8.30 -5.99
C LEU A 74 12.88 -8.22 -4.60
N ARG A 75 13.99 -8.90 -4.38
CA ARG A 75 14.75 -8.87 -3.11
C ARG A 75 15.30 -7.48 -2.82
N LYS A 76 15.95 -6.82 -3.78
CA LYS A 76 16.44 -5.42 -3.64
C LYS A 76 15.30 -4.43 -3.39
N MET A 77 14.13 -4.66 -4.00
CA MET A 77 12.94 -3.83 -3.85
C MET A 77 12.21 -4.06 -2.52
N LEU A 78 12.12 -5.30 -2.04
CA LEU A 78 11.62 -5.65 -0.71
C LEU A 78 12.53 -5.06 0.38
N VAL A 79 13.85 -5.14 0.21
CA VAL A 79 14.82 -4.51 1.12
C VAL A 79 14.65 -2.98 1.14
N ALA A 80 14.44 -2.34 -0.02
CA ALA A 80 14.18 -0.90 -0.10
C ALA A 80 12.80 -0.46 0.46
N MET A 81 11.84 -1.38 0.59
CA MET A 81 10.56 -1.15 1.28
C MET A 81 10.64 -1.37 2.79
N VAL A 82 11.64 -2.13 3.25
CA VAL A 82 11.89 -2.43 4.67
C VAL A 82 12.56 -1.26 5.39
N ASP A 83 13.17 -0.30 4.68
CA ASP A 83 13.81 0.87 5.28
C ASP A 83 12.84 1.80 6.04
N ASP A 84 11.53 1.71 5.76
CA ASP A 84 10.53 2.50 6.47
C ASP A 84 9.29 1.66 6.82
N VAL A 85 9.31 1.11 8.04
CA VAL A 85 8.22 0.30 8.61
C VAL A 85 6.85 1.00 8.54
N ARG A 86 6.82 2.33 8.50
CA ARG A 86 5.58 3.12 8.39
C ARG A 86 4.83 2.80 7.10
N VAL A 87 5.51 2.51 6.00
CA VAL A 87 4.90 2.11 4.72
C VAL A 87 4.08 0.82 4.87
N ALA A 88 4.66 -0.20 5.50
CA ALA A 88 3.98 -1.47 5.73
C ALA A 88 2.77 -1.30 6.65
N LEU A 89 2.91 -0.50 7.72
CA LEU A 89 1.83 -0.23 8.66
C LEU A 89 0.66 0.52 8.00
N ILE A 90 0.94 1.53 7.17
CA ILE A 90 -0.08 2.24 6.39
C ILE A 90 -0.82 1.25 5.48
N LYS A 91 -0.10 0.35 4.79
CA LYS A 91 -0.74 -0.64 3.91
C LYS A 91 -1.60 -1.65 4.68
N LEU A 92 -1.13 -2.14 5.82
CA LEU A 92 -1.89 -3.05 6.68
C LEU A 92 -3.16 -2.39 7.24
N ALA A 93 -3.09 -1.12 7.62
CA ALA A 93 -4.26 -0.36 8.05
C ALA A 93 -5.29 -0.21 6.93
N GLU A 94 -4.85 0.10 5.70
CA GLU A 94 -5.73 0.19 4.53
C GLU A 94 -6.45 -1.14 4.26
N ARG A 95 -5.72 -2.26 4.24
CA ARG A 95 -6.32 -3.60 4.08
C ARG A 95 -7.30 -3.94 5.19
N THR A 96 -6.95 -3.60 6.44
CA THR A 96 -7.83 -3.82 7.58
C THR A 96 -9.13 -3.03 7.45
N CYS A 97 -9.07 -1.77 7.00
CA CYS A 97 -10.28 -0.99 6.70
C CYS A 97 -11.12 -1.64 5.59
N ALA A 98 -10.50 -2.07 4.49
CA ALA A 98 -11.21 -2.72 3.39
C ALA A 98 -11.94 -4.00 3.85
N ILE A 99 -11.31 -4.82 4.70
CA ILE A 99 -11.94 -6.02 5.28
C ILE A 99 -13.12 -5.63 6.19
N ARG A 100 -12.96 -4.58 7.02
CA ARG A 100 -14.03 -4.11 7.91
C ARG A 100 -15.22 -3.56 7.13
N GLU A 101 -14.99 -2.85 6.02
CA GLU A 101 -16.04 -2.28 5.15
C GLU A 101 -16.94 -3.34 4.51
N VAL A 102 -16.41 -4.52 4.20
CA VAL A 102 -17.19 -5.58 3.54
C VAL A 102 -17.90 -6.53 4.50
N LYS A 103 -17.85 -6.30 5.82
CA LYS A 103 -18.41 -7.21 6.84
C LYS A 103 -19.87 -7.61 6.57
N SER A 104 -20.71 -6.68 6.15
CA SER A 104 -22.14 -6.88 5.84
C SER A 104 -22.45 -6.93 4.35
N ALA A 105 -21.43 -7.01 3.49
CA ALA A 105 -21.61 -7.11 2.04
C ALA A 105 -21.97 -8.55 1.61
N SER A 106 -22.41 -8.71 0.36
CA SER A 106 -22.66 -10.02 -0.24
C SER A 106 -21.43 -10.93 -0.19
N ASP A 107 -21.66 -12.24 -0.17
CA ASP A 107 -20.61 -13.27 -0.14
C ASP A 107 -19.59 -13.09 -1.26
N GLU A 108 -20.08 -12.79 -2.47
CA GLU A 108 -19.21 -12.52 -3.61
C GLU A 108 -18.26 -11.35 -3.38
N LYS A 109 -18.76 -10.24 -2.79
CA LYS A 109 -17.95 -9.05 -2.51
C LYS A 109 -16.94 -9.32 -1.38
N ARG A 110 -17.34 -10.09 -0.36
CA ARG A 110 -16.46 -10.53 0.73
C ARG A 110 -15.33 -11.41 0.24
N ILE A 111 -15.64 -12.42 -0.58
CA ILE A 111 -14.65 -13.34 -1.18
C ILE A 111 -13.69 -12.57 -2.10
N ARG A 112 -14.19 -11.60 -2.88
CA ARG A 112 -13.35 -10.79 -3.75
C ARG A 112 -12.32 -10.00 -2.95
N VAL A 113 -12.76 -9.27 -1.92
CA VAL A 113 -11.85 -8.49 -1.06
C VAL A 113 -10.88 -9.40 -0.32
N ALA A 114 -11.34 -10.53 0.23
CA ALA A 114 -10.48 -11.51 0.92
C ALA A 114 -9.38 -12.13 0.04
N ARG A 115 -9.53 -12.11 -1.29
CA ARG A 115 -8.50 -12.56 -2.24
C ARG A 115 -7.54 -11.45 -2.67
N GLU A 116 -7.91 -10.19 -2.47
CA GLU A 116 -7.11 -9.01 -2.82
C GLU A 116 -6.20 -8.56 -1.66
N VAL A 117 -6.70 -8.68 -0.42
CA VAL A 117 -5.97 -8.37 0.82
C VAL A 117 -5.05 -9.49 1.28
#